data_AF-A0A2E1VMT1-F1
#
_entry.id   AF-A0A2E1VMT1-F1
#
_cell.length_a   1.000
_cell.length_b   1.000
_cell.length_c   1.000
_cell.angle_alpha   90.00
_cell.angle_beta   90.00
_cell.angle_gamma   90.00
#
_symmetry.space_group_name_H-M   'P 1'
#
loop_
_entity.id
_entity.type
_entity.pdbx_description
1 polymer ?
#
loop_
_entity_poly.entity_id
_entity_poly.type
_entity_poly.pdbx_seq_one_letter_code
_entity_poly.pdbx_strand_id
1 'polypeptide(L)'
;MGGTWLSERELALVDGAEKLSIDLPIPTQIVSNGEYLPPKQSNVQKKVEDLTIELADKNAKHLGMSRRQFLQTSCGMATAFLAMNEIYGGGVFQVNEAEARDPEMMLERTARVEGQFIFDDQTHFLRDDFPHEAILGLGEFAAEHWNPKLKEEGLSLTRYKFENYIAELWYRSDTKMALLSGAPFDDPTWWLLHNDQIVAARDMINDFSGTERMLGHSVITPGQDGWMDEVDRAIETLKPNSWKSYTIGDPLSPSKYPWRLDDEKLMYPFYEKAVKAGINTICIHKGLLPPDYETSFKGVWQYATVDDVPKAAQDWPEMNFVIYHSALRPFLELPDQAWNEFEESGGYIKWASDLAAIPEKYGVSNVYGEIGSTFANSAVAHPRFCAAFIGTLVKGLGADHVVWGTDTVWYGSPQWQIEAMRRLEVPEDMQKKYGLPALGGENSLTKQAIFGLNSARIYGLGMNEANNLPDMPSFSEDKIAKLAERFKEEGGNPSNKRYGYVRTA
;
A
#
# COMPACT_ATOMS: atom_id res chain seq x y z
N MET A 1 4.05 -19.94 -25.48
CA MET A 1 3.82 -20.73 -24.25
C MET A 1 3.26 -19.75 -23.26
N GLY A 2 2.00 -19.98 -22.85
CA GLY A 2 1.13 -18.98 -22.23
C GLY A 2 1.67 -18.47 -20.90
N GLY A 3 1.82 -17.16 -20.82
CA GLY A 3 2.35 -16.45 -19.66
C GLY A 3 1.34 -16.48 -18.52
N THR A 4 1.71 -17.23 -17.49
CA THR A 4 1.27 -16.98 -16.12
C THR A 4 2.51 -16.65 -15.30
N TRP A 5 2.30 -15.74 -14.36
CA TRP A 5 3.33 -14.89 -13.75
C TRP A 5 4.15 -15.61 -12.68
N LEU A 6 3.44 -16.41 -11.91
CA LEU A 6 3.99 -17.59 -11.28
C LEU A 6 4.19 -18.63 -12.38
N SER A 7 5.35 -19.29 -12.43
CA SER A 7 5.49 -20.48 -13.28
C SER A 7 4.30 -21.41 -13.05
N GLU A 8 3.90 -22.26 -14.00
CA GLU A 8 2.81 -23.22 -13.76
C GLU A 8 2.98 -23.97 -12.42
N ARG A 9 4.24 -24.21 -12.03
CA ARG A 9 4.63 -24.76 -10.74
C ARG A 9 4.27 -23.86 -9.56
N GLU A 10 4.48 -22.57 -9.63
CA GLU A 10 4.23 -21.62 -8.54
C GLU A 10 2.76 -21.19 -8.48
N LEU A 11 2.05 -21.12 -9.60
CA LEU A 11 0.59 -20.91 -9.61
C LEU A 11 -0.10 -22.04 -8.84
N ALA A 12 0.40 -23.27 -9.01
CA ALA A 12 -0.08 -24.44 -8.26
C ALA A 12 0.20 -24.36 -6.73
N LEU A 13 0.95 -23.35 -6.27
CA LEU A 13 1.31 -23.17 -4.86
C LEU A 13 0.53 -22.05 -4.18
N VAL A 14 -0.33 -21.31 -4.88
CA VAL A 14 -1.11 -20.22 -4.27
C VAL A 14 -2.61 -20.54 -4.29
N ASP A 15 -3.39 -19.78 -3.53
CA ASP A 15 -4.84 -19.72 -3.56
C ASP A 15 -5.27 -18.24 -3.59
N GLY A 16 -6.49 -17.95 -4.06
CA GLY A 16 -7.06 -16.62 -3.90
C GLY A 16 -7.31 -16.33 -2.41
N ALA A 17 -6.88 -15.17 -1.91
CA ALA A 17 -7.00 -14.77 -0.52
C ALA A 17 -8.46 -14.73 -0.02
N GLU A 18 -9.41 -14.54 -0.93
CA GLU A 18 -10.85 -14.59 -0.64
C GLU A 18 -11.39 -16.00 -0.38
N LYS A 19 -10.62 -17.05 -0.69
CA LYS A 19 -10.99 -18.45 -0.41
C LYS A 19 -10.66 -18.84 1.02
N LEU A 20 -10.04 -17.96 1.81
CA LEU A 20 -9.76 -18.22 3.20
C LEU A 20 -11.06 -18.48 3.95
N SER A 21 -11.03 -19.49 4.82
CA SER A 21 -12.23 -20.00 5.47
C SER A 21 -12.87 -19.02 6.47
N ILE A 22 -12.13 -17.97 6.85
CA ILE A 22 -12.53 -16.97 7.84
C ILE A 22 -12.06 -15.59 7.40
N ASP A 23 -12.99 -14.64 7.30
CA ASP A 23 -12.71 -13.22 7.04
C ASP A 23 -12.34 -12.50 8.35
N LEU A 24 -11.04 -12.49 8.68
CA LEU A 24 -10.52 -11.80 9.87
C LEU A 24 -10.34 -10.28 9.62
N PRO A 25 -10.50 -9.43 10.67
CA PRO A 25 -10.32 -7.98 10.55
C PRO A 25 -8.94 -7.59 10.01
N ILE A 26 -7.90 -8.34 10.40
CA ILE A 26 -6.51 -8.17 9.98
C ILE A 26 -6.08 -9.47 9.27
N PRO A 27 -5.35 -9.40 8.14
CA PRO A 27 -4.76 -10.60 7.56
C PRO A 27 -3.83 -11.29 8.55
N THR A 28 -3.89 -12.62 8.60
CA THR A 28 -2.98 -13.47 9.39
C THR A 28 -1.94 -14.14 8.51
N GLN A 29 -1.83 -13.72 7.26
CA GLN A 29 -0.81 -14.17 6.31
C GLN A 29 -0.59 -13.09 5.26
N ILE A 30 0.56 -13.13 4.61
CA ILE A 30 0.91 -12.16 3.58
C ILE A 30 0.03 -12.40 2.36
N VAL A 31 -0.68 -11.35 1.95
CA VAL A 31 -1.44 -11.30 0.70
C VAL A 31 -0.53 -10.65 -0.35
N SER A 32 -0.47 -11.24 -1.54
CA SER A 32 0.21 -10.68 -2.70
C SER A 32 -0.77 -10.02 -3.64
N ASN A 33 -0.36 -8.89 -4.22
CA ASN A 33 -1.00 -8.23 -5.35
C ASN A 33 -0.81 -8.97 -6.70
N GLY A 34 -0.15 -10.13 -6.71
CA GLY A 34 0.16 -10.88 -7.93
C GLY A 34 1.49 -10.51 -8.55
N GLU A 35 2.20 -9.53 -7.98
CA GLU A 35 3.57 -9.24 -8.38
C GLU A 35 4.55 -10.34 -7.92
N TYR A 36 4.06 -11.33 -7.15
CA TYR A 36 4.90 -12.29 -6.45
C TYR A 36 4.24 -13.55 -5.89
N LEU A 37 5.09 -14.51 -5.53
CA LEU A 37 4.70 -15.72 -4.81
C LEU A 37 4.72 -15.49 -3.28
N PRO A 38 3.58 -15.29 -2.59
CA PRO A 38 3.55 -15.10 -1.13
C PRO A 38 4.24 -16.25 -0.37
N PRO A 39 4.84 -16.01 0.82
CA PRO A 39 5.36 -17.11 1.64
C PRO A 39 4.20 -17.86 2.30
N LYS A 40 4.47 -19.07 2.79
CA LYS A 40 3.51 -19.82 3.60
C LYS A 40 3.18 -19.04 4.87
N GLN A 41 1.93 -19.14 5.33
CA GLN A 41 1.56 -18.69 6.66
C GLN A 41 2.51 -19.31 7.68
N SER A 42 3.18 -18.47 8.47
CA SER A 42 4.14 -18.94 9.47
C SER A 42 3.42 -19.57 10.67
N ASN A 43 4.16 -20.37 11.45
CA ASN A 43 3.61 -20.92 12.70
C ASN A 43 3.23 -19.82 13.71
N VAL A 44 3.91 -18.67 13.67
CA VAL A 44 3.59 -17.52 14.55
C VAL A 44 2.29 -16.86 14.08
N GLN A 45 2.17 -16.62 12.78
CA GLN A 45 0.96 -16.10 12.14
C GLN A 45 -0.27 -16.99 12.40
N LYS A 46 -0.10 -18.31 12.32
CA LYS A 46 -1.17 -19.26 12.65
C LYS A 46 -1.62 -19.18 14.11
N LYS A 47 -0.70 -18.95 15.05
CA LYS A 47 -1.06 -18.73 16.46
C LYS A 47 -1.85 -17.43 16.65
N VAL A 48 -1.54 -16.37 15.89
CA VAL A 48 -2.33 -15.12 15.89
C VAL A 48 -3.74 -15.40 15.40
N GLU A 49 -3.89 -16.16 14.32
CA GLU A 49 -5.19 -16.58 13.79
C GLU A 49 -6.00 -17.36 14.82
N ASP A 50 -5.42 -18.42 15.38
CA ASP A 50 -6.07 -19.27 16.38
C ASP A 50 -6.51 -18.46 17.61
N LEU A 51 -5.63 -17.61 18.15
CA LEU A 51 -5.93 -16.76 19.30
C LEU A 51 -6.98 -15.69 18.98
N THR A 52 -6.95 -15.09 17.78
CA THR A 52 -7.97 -14.14 17.34
C THR A 52 -9.34 -14.78 17.32
N ILE A 53 -9.43 -16.02 16.79
CA ILE A 53 -10.68 -16.78 16.74
C ILE A 53 -11.19 -17.11 18.15
N GLU A 54 -10.31 -17.58 19.04
CA GLU A 54 -10.65 -17.89 20.43
C GLU A 54 -11.20 -16.65 21.17
N LEU A 55 -10.49 -15.53 21.09
CA LEU A 55 -10.91 -14.28 21.72
C LEU A 55 -12.20 -13.74 21.11
N ALA A 56 -12.36 -13.87 19.79
CA ALA A 56 -13.58 -13.46 19.10
C ALA A 56 -14.79 -14.30 19.55
N ASP A 57 -14.67 -15.61 19.71
CA ASP A 57 -15.76 -16.45 20.22
C ASP A 57 -16.18 -16.05 21.65
N LYS A 58 -15.20 -15.75 22.50
CA LYS A 58 -15.45 -15.27 23.88
C LYS A 58 -16.12 -13.90 23.91
N ASN A 59 -15.59 -12.94 23.16
CA ASN A 59 -16.05 -11.55 23.17
C ASN A 59 -17.39 -11.39 22.42
N ALA A 60 -17.61 -12.13 21.33
CA ALA A 60 -18.89 -12.17 20.64
C ALA A 60 -20.02 -12.66 21.57
N LYS A 61 -19.76 -13.72 22.34
CA LYS A 61 -20.72 -14.22 23.35
C LYS A 61 -21.01 -13.18 24.43
N HIS A 62 -20.02 -12.42 24.86
CA HIS A 62 -20.19 -11.34 25.83
C HIS A 62 -21.13 -10.24 25.31
N LEU A 63 -21.02 -9.90 24.02
CA LEU A 63 -21.84 -8.88 23.37
C LEU A 63 -23.15 -9.40 22.76
N GLY A 64 -23.46 -10.70 22.91
CA GLY A 64 -24.66 -11.30 22.34
C GLY A 64 -24.67 -11.35 20.80
N MET A 65 -23.50 -11.41 20.17
CA MET A 65 -23.32 -11.45 18.71
C MET A 65 -22.83 -12.82 18.24
N SER A 66 -23.00 -13.12 16.95
CA SER A 66 -22.25 -14.22 16.32
C SER A 66 -20.78 -13.81 16.11
N ARG A 67 -19.86 -14.79 16.06
CA ARG A 67 -18.44 -14.52 15.74
C ARG A 67 -18.28 -13.74 14.44
N ARG A 68 -19.04 -14.10 13.40
CA ARG A 68 -18.99 -13.42 12.09
C ARG A 68 -19.34 -11.94 12.21
N GLN A 69 -20.43 -11.61 12.89
CA GLN A 69 -20.83 -10.22 13.10
C GLN A 69 -19.79 -9.49 13.96
N PHE A 70 -19.30 -10.10 15.04
CA PHE A 70 -18.31 -9.52 15.93
C PHE A 70 -17.02 -9.14 15.19
N LEU A 71 -16.50 -10.01 14.32
CA LEU A 71 -15.29 -9.75 13.53
C LEU A 71 -15.45 -8.60 12.52
N GLN A 72 -16.68 -8.18 12.19
CA GLN A 72 -16.95 -7.01 11.36
C GLN A 72 -17.10 -5.71 12.17
N THR A 73 -16.92 -5.77 13.49
CA THR A 73 -16.98 -4.58 14.36
C THR A 73 -15.58 -4.06 14.70
N SER A 74 -15.52 -2.82 15.19
CA SER A 74 -14.31 -2.23 15.74
C SER A 74 -13.78 -3.01 16.96
N CYS A 75 -14.65 -3.65 17.75
CA CYS A 75 -14.24 -4.55 18.84
C CYS A 75 -13.54 -5.82 18.30
N GLY A 76 -14.01 -6.33 17.16
CA GLY A 76 -13.36 -7.41 16.41
C GLY A 76 -11.96 -7.02 15.95
N MET A 77 -11.81 -5.81 15.40
CA MET A 77 -10.51 -5.25 15.02
C MET A 77 -9.57 -5.14 16.22
N ALA A 78 -10.04 -4.58 17.35
CA ALA A 78 -9.25 -4.50 18.58
C ALA A 78 -8.83 -5.89 19.11
N THR A 79 -9.71 -6.89 19.00
CA THR A 79 -9.42 -8.28 19.36
C THR A 79 -8.24 -8.84 18.56
N ALA A 80 -8.19 -8.57 17.25
CA ALA A 80 -7.07 -9.02 16.41
C ALA A 80 -5.74 -8.38 16.83
N PHE A 81 -5.72 -7.07 17.15
CA PHE A 81 -4.51 -6.41 17.65
C PHE A 81 -4.06 -6.92 19.02
N LEU A 82 -4.99 -7.27 19.91
CA LEU A 82 -4.65 -7.91 21.20
C LEU A 82 -3.95 -9.26 20.96
N ALA A 83 -4.49 -10.10 20.07
CA ALA A 83 -3.89 -11.38 19.72
C ALA A 83 -2.49 -11.20 19.10
N MET A 84 -2.31 -10.21 18.22
CA MET A 84 -1.00 -9.90 17.65
C MET A 84 0.01 -9.49 18.72
N ASN A 85 -0.37 -8.60 19.65
CA ASN A 85 0.51 -8.19 20.75
C ASN A 85 0.88 -9.35 21.68
N GLU A 86 -0.06 -10.26 21.96
CA GLU A 86 0.19 -11.43 22.81
C GLU A 86 1.17 -12.42 22.16
N ILE A 87 1.00 -12.69 20.85
CA ILE A 87 1.81 -13.68 20.15
C ILE A 87 3.18 -13.13 19.72
N TYR A 88 3.23 -11.92 19.17
CA TYR A 88 4.50 -11.30 18.75
C TYR A 88 5.27 -10.65 19.91
N GLY A 89 4.58 -10.29 20.99
CA GLY A 89 5.17 -9.58 22.12
C GLY A 89 5.52 -8.12 21.82
N GLY A 90 6.04 -7.43 22.83
CA GLY A 90 6.60 -6.08 22.67
C GLY A 90 5.59 -4.92 22.62
N GLY A 91 4.28 -5.18 22.67
CA GLY A 91 3.25 -4.14 22.83
C GLY A 91 3.28 -3.06 21.74
N VAL A 92 3.55 -3.46 20.50
CA VAL A 92 3.76 -2.56 19.36
C VAL A 92 2.48 -1.82 18.96
N PHE A 93 1.33 -2.49 19.03
CA PHE A 93 0.05 -1.87 18.73
C PHE A 93 -0.61 -1.36 20.00
N GLN A 94 -0.95 -0.08 20.06
CA GLN A 94 -1.69 0.52 21.17
C GLN A 94 -3.13 0.00 21.15
N VAL A 95 -3.44 -0.92 22.06
CA VAL A 95 -4.79 -1.48 22.26
C VAL A 95 -5.00 -1.91 23.71
N ASN A 96 -6.19 -1.65 24.25
CA ASN A 96 -6.63 -2.09 25.58
C ASN A 96 -7.59 -3.28 25.47
N GLU A 97 -7.56 -4.21 26.45
CA GLU A 97 -8.54 -5.30 26.53
C GLU A 97 -10.00 -4.84 26.53
N ALA A 98 -10.29 -3.67 27.11
CA ALA A 98 -11.63 -3.10 27.13
C ALA A 98 -12.15 -2.76 25.71
N GLU A 99 -11.28 -2.34 24.79
CA GLU A 99 -11.65 -2.06 23.39
C GLU A 99 -12.24 -3.28 22.69
N ALA A 100 -11.87 -4.50 23.12
CA ALA A 100 -12.38 -5.73 22.54
C ALA A 100 -13.78 -6.14 23.07
N ARG A 101 -14.29 -5.46 24.10
CA ARG A 101 -15.55 -5.81 24.79
C ARG A 101 -16.50 -4.65 25.02
N ASP A 102 -16.06 -3.41 24.80
CA ASP A 102 -16.85 -2.21 25.06
C ASP A 102 -17.05 -1.39 23.76
N PRO A 103 -18.23 -1.49 23.13
CA PRO A 103 -18.56 -0.69 21.94
C PRO A 103 -18.49 0.82 22.18
N GLU A 104 -18.78 1.31 23.39
CA GLU A 104 -18.71 2.75 23.70
C GLU A 104 -17.26 3.25 23.65
N MET A 105 -16.31 2.47 24.17
CA MET A 105 -14.88 2.78 24.05
C MET A 105 -14.41 2.84 22.59
N MET A 106 -14.95 1.97 21.72
CA MET A 106 -14.65 2.02 20.30
C MET A 106 -15.28 3.23 19.59
N LEU A 107 -16.48 3.65 20.02
CA LEU A 107 -17.08 4.90 19.55
C LEU A 107 -16.24 6.12 19.97
N GLU A 108 -15.77 6.17 21.21
CA GLU A 108 -14.86 7.23 21.67
C GLU A 108 -13.56 7.26 20.86
N ARG A 109 -12.98 6.10 20.56
CA ARG A 109 -11.79 6.01 19.68
C ARG A 109 -12.09 6.55 18.29
N THR A 110 -13.24 6.20 17.73
CA THR A 110 -13.66 6.63 16.39
C THR A 110 -13.84 8.15 16.35
N ALA A 111 -14.49 8.73 17.37
CA ALA A 111 -14.66 10.18 17.51
C ALA A 111 -13.32 10.93 17.60
N ARG A 112 -12.28 10.33 18.20
CA ARG A 112 -10.95 10.96 18.24
C ARG A 112 -10.35 11.12 16.85
N VAL A 113 -10.58 10.20 15.91
CA VAL A 113 -9.92 10.16 14.59
C VAL A 113 -10.82 10.58 13.43
N GLU A 114 -12.07 10.99 13.70
CA GLU A 114 -13.09 11.30 12.69
C GLU A 114 -12.65 12.37 11.66
N GLY A 115 -11.88 13.37 12.11
CA GLY A 115 -11.37 14.46 11.27
C GLY A 115 -10.00 14.19 10.64
N GLN A 116 -9.44 12.98 10.76
CA GLN A 116 -8.12 12.68 10.22
C GLN A 116 -8.12 12.73 8.69
N PHE A 117 -7.24 13.54 8.11
CA PHE A 117 -7.05 13.60 6.67
C PHE A 117 -6.13 12.46 6.22
N ILE A 118 -6.70 11.50 5.49
CA ILE A 118 -5.99 10.35 4.93
C ILE A 118 -5.96 10.49 3.41
N PHE A 119 -4.76 10.73 2.89
CA PHE A 119 -4.46 10.74 1.47
C PHE A 119 -3.63 9.47 1.15
N ASP A 120 -4.27 8.52 0.48
CA ASP A 120 -3.63 7.32 -0.05
C ASP A 120 -2.88 7.63 -1.36
N ASP A 121 -1.56 7.79 -1.28
CA ASP A 121 -0.73 8.19 -2.42
C ASP A 121 -0.51 7.06 -3.45
N GLN A 122 -0.96 5.83 -3.16
CA GLN A 122 -0.72 4.70 -4.05
C GLN A 122 -1.87 3.69 -4.04
N THR A 123 -2.72 3.80 -5.07
CA THR A 123 -3.85 2.88 -5.29
C THR A 123 -3.91 2.37 -6.73
N HIS A 124 -4.55 1.21 -6.92
CA HIS A 124 -4.63 0.46 -8.17
C HIS A 124 -5.99 -0.23 -8.33
N PHE A 125 -6.48 -0.27 -9.57
CA PHE A 125 -7.51 -1.19 -10.02
C PHE A 125 -7.17 -1.66 -11.44
N LEU A 126 -7.82 -2.73 -11.90
CA LEU A 126 -7.63 -3.27 -13.25
C LEU A 126 -8.63 -2.65 -14.22
N ARG A 127 -8.15 -2.21 -15.39
CA ARG A 127 -9.02 -1.84 -16.52
C ARG A 127 -9.97 -2.95 -16.91
N ASP A 128 -11.17 -2.60 -17.37
CA ASP A 128 -12.24 -3.56 -17.71
C ASP A 128 -11.82 -4.61 -18.74
N ASP A 129 -11.08 -4.18 -19.76
CA ASP A 129 -10.60 -5.00 -20.87
C ASP A 129 -9.29 -5.76 -20.57
N PHE A 130 -8.83 -5.78 -19.31
CA PHE A 130 -7.61 -6.48 -18.93
C PHE A 130 -7.68 -7.97 -19.32
N PRO A 131 -6.85 -8.43 -20.28
CA PRO A 131 -7.09 -9.70 -20.97
C PRO A 131 -6.47 -10.91 -20.26
N HIS A 132 -5.69 -10.67 -19.20
CA HIS A 132 -4.91 -11.71 -18.54
C HIS A 132 -5.64 -12.24 -17.31
N GLU A 133 -6.47 -13.27 -17.53
CA GLU A 133 -7.07 -14.09 -16.46
C GLU A 133 -6.01 -14.79 -15.58
N ALA A 134 -4.73 -14.75 -15.96
CA ALA A 134 -3.60 -15.12 -15.12
C ALA A 134 -3.55 -14.38 -13.77
N ILE A 135 -4.15 -13.18 -13.66
CA ILE A 135 -4.33 -12.47 -12.37
C ILE A 135 -5.52 -13.01 -11.54
N LEU A 136 -6.30 -13.93 -12.11
CA LEU A 136 -7.32 -14.75 -11.45
C LEU A 136 -6.81 -16.15 -11.13
N GLY A 137 -5.53 -16.42 -11.37
CA GLY A 137 -4.98 -17.74 -11.70
C GLY A 137 -5.11 -18.77 -10.60
N LEU A 138 -6.34 -19.27 -10.37
CA LEU A 138 -6.73 -20.38 -9.50
C LEU A 138 -8.21 -20.78 -9.60
N GLY A 139 -8.99 -20.21 -10.52
CA GLY A 139 -10.38 -20.63 -10.72
C GLY A 139 -10.56 -21.86 -11.57
N GLU A 140 -9.79 -21.97 -12.65
CA GLU A 140 -9.98 -23.03 -13.63
C GLU A 140 -9.37 -24.36 -13.16
N PHE A 141 -8.17 -24.31 -12.56
CA PHE A 141 -7.48 -25.52 -12.09
C PHE A 141 -8.20 -26.24 -10.93
N ALA A 142 -8.75 -25.48 -9.98
CA ALA A 142 -9.50 -26.02 -8.83
C ALA A 142 -10.87 -26.61 -9.23
N ALA A 143 -11.53 -26.02 -10.25
CA ALA A 143 -12.78 -26.52 -10.80
C ALA A 143 -12.61 -27.83 -11.58
N GLU A 144 -11.46 -28.04 -12.23
CA GLU A 144 -11.17 -29.28 -12.95
C GLU A 144 -10.77 -30.45 -12.04
N HIS A 145 -10.07 -30.20 -10.93
CA HIS A 145 -9.40 -31.28 -10.20
C HIS A 145 -10.00 -31.64 -8.85
N TRP A 146 -10.65 -30.70 -8.13
CA TRP A 146 -11.04 -30.93 -6.73
C TRP A 146 -12.52 -30.71 -6.43
N ASN A 147 -13.20 -29.78 -7.11
CA ASN A 147 -14.64 -29.55 -6.87
C ASN A 147 -15.37 -28.96 -8.10
N PRO A 148 -16.21 -29.76 -8.80
CA PRO A 148 -16.99 -29.29 -9.95
C PRO A 148 -17.97 -28.15 -9.65
N LYS A 149 -18.37 -27.94 -8.37
CA LYS A 149 -19.24 -26.82 -7.98
C LYS A 149 -18.56 -25.45 -8.01
N LEU A 150 -17.23 -25.39 -8.07
CA LEU A 150 -16.50 -24.13 -8.20
C LEU A 150 -16.76 -23.42 -9.55
N LYS A 151 -17.26 -24.14 -10.56
CA LYS A 151 -17.74 -23.57 -11.83
C LYS A 151 -19.05 -22.80 -11.69
N GLU A 152 -19.87 -23.07 -10.67
CA GLU A 152 -21.19 -22.46 -10.50
C GLU A 152 -21.13 -21.10 -9.77
N GLU A 153 -20.07 -20.80 -9.02
CA GLU A 153 -19.97 -19.59 -8.18
C GLU A 153 -19.18 -18.42 -8.80
N GLY A 154 -18.50 -18.63 -9.94
CA GLY A 154 -17.89 -17.56 -10.74
C GLY A 154 -16.76 -16.79 -10.05
N LEU A 155 -15.51 -17.14 -10.35
CA LEU A 155 -14.36 -16.28 -10.07
C LEU A 155 -14.32 -15.19 -11.15
N SER A 156 -14.49 -13.93 -10.75
CA SER A 156 -14.64 -12.81 -11.69
C SER A 156 -13.65 -11.70 -11.37
N LEU A 157 -13.06 -11.13 -12.42
CA LEU A 157 -12.17 -9.97 -12.35
C LEU A 157 -12.81 -8.77 -11.66
N THR A 158 -14.15 -8.72 -11.53
CA THR A 158 -14.94 -7.67 -10.86
C THR A 158 -14.38 -7.25 -9.50
N ARG A 159 -13.65 -8.13 -8.81
CA ARG A 159 -12.97 -7.88 -7.52
C ARG A 159 -11.83 -6.85 -7.59
N TYR A 160 -11.22 -6.74 -8.75
CA TYR A 160 -10.15 -5.78 -9.04
C TYR A 160 -10.62 -4.63 -9.91
N LYS A 161 -11.89 -4.64 -10.33
CA LYS A 161 -12.45 -3.59 -11.17
C LYS A 161 -12.91 -2.42 -10.34
N PHE A 162 -13.23 -1.36 -11.07
CA PHE A 162 -13.62 -0.07 -10.56
C PHE A 162 -14.70 -0.14 -9.47
N GLU A 163 -15.75 -0.96 -9.61
CA GLU A 163 -16.84 -0.99 -8.64
C GLU A 163 -16.41 -1.50 -7.26
N ASN A 164 -15.61 -2.56 -7.21
CA ASN A 164 -15.09 -3.07 -5.93
C ASN A 164 -14.05 -2.12 -5.34
N TYR A 165 -13.19 -1.53 -6.19
CA TYR A 165 -12.25 -0.50 -5.79
C TYR A 165 -12.95 0.67 -5.08
N ILE A 166 -14.03 1.20 -5.66
CA ILE A 166 -14.83 2.27 -5.05
C ILE A 166 -15.40 1.83 -3.69
N ALA A 167 -15.96 0.62 -3.60
CA ALA A 167 -16.55 0.14 -2.36
C ALA A 167 -15.52 -0.06 -1.24
N GLU A 168 -14.36 -0.63 -1.54
CA GLU A 168 -13.31 -0.92 -0.57
C GLU A 168 -12.57 0.35 -0.12
N LEU A 169 -12.29 1.26 -1.05
CA LEU A 169 -11.58 2.51 -0.78
C LEU A 169 -12.49 3.56 -0.13
N TRP A 170 -13.64 3.86 -0.72
CA TRP A 170 -14.45 5.02 -0.32
C TRP A 170 -15.56 4.71 0.68
N TYR A 171 -16.14 3.51 0.65
CA TYR A 171 -17.27 3.17 1.53
C TYR A 171 -16.85 2.41 2.78
N ARG A 172 -15.76 1.64 2.67
CA ARG A 172 -15.28 0.76 3.74
C ARG A 172 -14.02 1.23 4.43
N SER A 173 -13.44 2.37 4.02
CA SER A 173 -12.26 2.93 4.67
C SER A 173 -12.42 4.41 5.01
N ASP A 174 -11.55 4.91 5.88
CA ASP A 174 -11.49 6.31 6.29
C ASP A 174 -10.74 7.21 5.29
N THR A 175 -10.32 6.67 4.13
CA THR A 175 -9.60 7.41 3.08
C THR A 175 -10.40 8.63 2.60
N LYS A 176 -9.74 9.77 2.48
CA LYS A 176 -10.35 11.05 2.06
C LYS A 176 -9.91 11.48 0.67
N MET A 177 -8.69 11.14 0.28
CA MET A 177 -8.16 11.39 -1.06
C MET A 177 -7.32 10.19 -1.48
N ALA A 178 -7.23 9.93 -2.78
CA ALA A 178 -6.34 8.90 -3.31
C ALA A 178 -5.65 9.35 -4.60
N LEU A 179 -4.47 8.79 -4.86
CA LEU A 179 -3.75 8.96 -6.11
C LEU A 179 -3.75 7.62 -6.86
N LEU A 180 -4.33 7.65 -8.05
CA LEU A 180 -4.46 6.48 -8.90
C LEU A 180 -3.18 6.26 -9.71
N SER A 181 -2.65 5.05 -9.61
CA SER A 181 -1.42 4.63 -10.27
C SER A 181 -1.69 3.52 -11.29
N GLY A 182 -0.76 3.37 -12.24
CA GLY A 182 -0.65 2.22 -13.13
C GLY A 182 0.70 1.53 -12.93
N ALA A 183 0.85 0.34 -13.52
CA ALA A 183 2.13 -0.36 -13.62
C ALA A 183 2.42 -0.66 -15.10
N PRO A 184 3.57 -0.21 -15.64
CA PRO A 184 4.00 -0.53 -16.99
C PRO A 184 4.59 -1.93 -17.04
N PHE A 185 4.61 -2.50 -18.24
CA PHE A 185 5.20 -3.79 -18.56
C PHE A 185 5.86 -3.72 -19.93
N ASP A 186 6.81 -4.62 -20.18
CA ASP A 186 7.43 -4.76 -21.51
C ASP A 186 6.40 -5.18 -22.58
N ASP A 187 5.36 -5.91 -22.16
CA ASP A 187 4.16 -6.21 -22.95
C ASP A 187 3.01 -5.26 -22.56
N PRO A 188 2.60 -4.31 -23.43
CA PRO A 188 1.53 -3.35 -23.14
C PRO A 188 0.17 -3.96 -22.77
N THR A 189 -0.07 -5.23 -23.14
CA THR A 189 -1.32 -5.91 -22.76
C THR A 189 -1.40 -6.16 -21.25
N TRP A 190 -0.27 -6.19 -20.55
CA TRP A 190 -0.17 -6.38 -19.10
C TRP A 190 -0.31 -5.10 -18.29
N TRP A 191 -0.37 -3.92 -18.93
CA TRP A 191 -0.55 -2.67 -18.20
C TRP A 191 -1.89 -2.69 -17.44
N LEU A 192 -1.81 -2.44 -16.13
CA LEU A 192 -2.98 -2.47 -15.25
C LEU A 192 -4.00 -1.40 -15.66
N LEU A 193 -3.50 -0.18 -15.89
CA LEU A 193 -4.20 0.96 -16.44
C LEU A 193 -3.25 1.71 -17.38
N HIS A 194 -3.77 2.17 -18.52
CA HIS A 194 -3.09 3.14 -19.38
C HIS A 194 -3.31 4.58 -18.88
N ASN A 195 -2.45 5.52 -19.27
CA ASN A 195 -2.50 6.91 -18.81
C ASN A 195 -3.87 7.58 -19.06
N ASP A 196 -4.48 7.35 -20.22
CA ASP A 196 -5.83 7.81 -20.53
C ASP A 196 -6.90 7.28 -19.57
N GLN A 197 -6.76 6.02 -19.13
CA GLN A 197 -7.70 5.39 -18.21
C GLN A 197 -7.53 5.93 -16.78
N ILE A 198 -6.30 6.21 -16.37
CA ILE A 198 -6.00 6.84 -15.07
C ILE A 198 -6.66 8.22 -15.01
N VAL A 199 -6.44 9.06 -16.01
CA VAL A 199 -7.01 10.42 -16.06
C VAL A 199 -8.53 10.38 -16.19
N ALA A 200 -9.08 9.49 -17.03
CA ALA A 200 -10.53 9.36 -17.15
C ALA A 200 -11.20 8.94 -15.83
N ALA A 201 -10.59 8.01 -15.08
CA ALA A 201 -11.10 7.59 -13.78
C ALA A 201 -10.99 8.71 -12.73
N ARG A 202 -9.86 9.42 -12.71
CA ARG A 202 -9.65 10.61 -11.87
C ARG A 202 -10.76 11.65 -12.08
N ASP A 203 -10.94 12.05 -13.34
CA ASP A 203 -11.88 13.10 -13.72
C ASP A 203 -13.32 12.66 -13.43
N MET A 204 -13.66 11.40 -13.73
CA MET A 204 -14.98 10.83 -13.42
C MET A 204 -15.31 10.86 -11.92
N ILE A 205 -14.36 10.48 -11.06
CA ILE A 205 -14.56 10.47 -9.60
C ILE A 205 -14.71 11.90 -9.08
N ASN A 206 -13.88 12.84 -9.57
CA ASN A 206 -13.93 14.24 -9.15
C ASN A 206 -15.23 14.91 -9.60
N ASP A 207 -15.64 14.73 -10.87
CA ASP A 207 -16.91 15.24 -11.41
C ASP A 207 -18.11 14.66 -10.66
N PHE A 208 -18.08 13.36 -10.35
CA PHE A 208 -19.13 12.72 -9.59
C PHE A 208 -19.23 13.29 -8.18
N SER A 209 -18.10 13.36 -7.46
CA SER A 209 -18.07 13.78 -6.06
C SER A 209 -18.41 15.26 -5.90
N GLY A 210 -18.04 16.09 -6.88
CA GLY A 210 -18.10 17.55 -6.80
C GLY A 210 -16.93 18.18 -6.02
N THR A 211 -15.90 17.39 -5.70
CA THR A 211 -14.66 17.81 -5.03
C THR A 211 -13.46 17.08 -5.64
N GLU A 212 -12.24 17.52 -5.36
CA GLU A 212 -11.05 16.78 -5.80
C GLU A 212 -10.78 15.62 -4.82
N ARG A 213 -11.17 14.40 -5.19
CA ARG A 213 -11.02 13.17 -4.39
C ARG A 213 -9.95 12.24 -4.92
N MET A 214 -9.67 12.36 -6.22
CA MET A 214 -8.69 11.54 -6.90
C MET A 214 -7.69 12.44 -7.60
N LEU A 215 -6.41 12.13 -7.41
CA LEU A 215 -5.33 12.56 -8.29
C LEU A 215 -4.95 11.41 -9.21
N GLY A 216 -4.23 11.70 -10.30
CA GLY A 216 -3.82 10.68 -11.28
C GLY A 216 -2.38 10.86 -11.74
N HIS A 217 -1.64 9.74 -11.75
CA HIS A 217 -0.33 9.67 -12.38
C HIS A 217 -0.41 9.65 -13.90
N SER A 218 0.69 10.01 -14.56
CA SER A 218 1.05 9.46 -15.86
C SER A 218 2.25 8.54 -15.71
N VAL A 219 2.11 7.30 -16.17
CA VAL A 219 3.20 6.31 -16.21
C VAL A 219 4.14 6.65 -17.35
N ILE A 220 5.45 6.68 -17.06
CA ILE A 220 6.52 6.84 -18.05
C ILE A 220 7.32 5.55 -18.16
N THR A 221 7.90 5.29 -19.34
CA THR A 221 8.71 4.10 -19.61
C THR A 221 10.06 4.46 -20.23
N PRO A 222 11.00 5.05 -19.44
CA PRO A 222 12.28 5.53 -19.96
C PRO A 222 13.03 4.47 -20.78
N GLY A 223 13.42 4.85 -22.00
CA GLY A 223 14.17 3.99 -22.92
C GLY A 223 13.31 3.11 -23.83
N GLN A 224 11.99 3.04 -23.63
CA GLN A 224 11.08 2.42 -24.60
C GLN A 224 10.82 3.33 -25.79
N ASP A 225 10.48 2.76 -26.95
CA ASP A 225 10.20 3.56 -28.15
C ASP A 225 9.01 4.51 -27.91
N GLY A 226 9.18 5.80 -28.21
CA GLY A 226 8.13 6.82 -28.10
C GLY A 226 7.86 7.36 -26.69
N TRP A 227 8.61 6.95 -25.65
CA TRP A 227 8.31 7.35 -24.27
C TRP A 227 8.34 8.87 -24.02
N MET A 228 9.24 9.61 -24.68
CA MET A 228 9.29 11.08 -24.57
C MET A 228 8.17 11.79 -25.34
N ASP A 229 7.67 11.19 -26.43
CA ASP A 229 6.52 11.71 -27.16
C ASP A 229 5.25 11.56 -26.30
N GLU A 230 5.13 10.45 -25.55
CA GLU A 230 4.07 10.26 -24.57
C GLU A 230 4.19 11.22 -23.38
N VAL A 231 5.41 11.58 -22.94
CA VAL A 231 5.60 12.67 -21.95
C VAL A 231 5.07 14.00 -22.49
N ASP A 232 5.40 14.36 -23.73
CA ASP A 232 4.90 15.61 -24.34
C ASP A 232 3.38 15.61 -24.45
N ARG A 233 2.80 14.49 -24.90
CA ARG A 233 1.35 14.31 -24.96
C ARG A 233 0.72 14.40 -23.57
N ALA A 234 1.32 13.76 -22.55
CA ALA A 234 0.79 13.76 -21.20
C ALA A 234 0.75 15.19 -20.63
N ILE A 235 1.79 15.99 -20.84
CA ILE A 235 1.83 17.40 -20.44
C ILE A 235 0.74 18.20 -21.16
N GLU A 236 0.61 18.06 -22.49
CA GLU A 236 -0.31 18.87 -23.28
C GLU A 236 -1.79 18.49 -23.05
N THR A 237 -2.07 17.20 -22.98
CA THR A 237 -3.44 16.66 -23.09
C THR A 237 -3.96 16.06 -21.79
N LEU A 238 -3.15 15.23 -21.11
CA LEU A 238 -3.60 14.46 -19.95
C LEU A 238 -3.53 15.26 -18.64
N LYS A 239 -2.54 16.14 -18.53
CA LYS A 239 -2.30 17.00 -17.36
C LYS A 239 -2.32 16.19 -16.06
N PRO A 240 -1.42 15.20 -15.91
CA PRO A 240 -1.36 14.38 -14.71
C PRO A 240 -0.90 15.23 -13.51
N ASN A 241 -1.17 14.74 -12.31
CA ASN A 241 -0.72 15.37 -11.07
C ASN A 241 0.74 15.03 -10.73
N SER A 242 1.24 13.89 -11.24
CA SER A 242 2.60 13.40 -11.04
C SER A 242 2.97 12.33 -12.07
N TRP A 243 4.23 11.93 -12.02
CA TRP A 243 4.78 10.86 -12.85
C TRP A 243 4.93 9.58 -12.03
N LYS A 244 4.70 8.44 -12.67
CA LYS A 244 4.96 7.11 -12.10
C LYS A 244 5.93 6.34 -12.97
N SER A 245 6.88 5.64 -12.36
CA SER A 245 7.79 4.78 -13.11
C SER A 245 8.37 3.62 -12.28
N TYR A 246 9.00 2.68 -12.97
CA TYR A 246 9.63 1.48 -12.44
C TYR A 246 11.04 1.41 -13.03
N THR A 247 12.07 1.53 -12.19
CA THR A 247 13.48 1.54 -12.65
C THR A 247 13.96 0.17 -13.12
N ILE A 248 13.30 -0.88 -12.65
CA ILE A 248 13.44 -2.25 -13.20
C ILE A 248 12.68 -2.44 -14.52
N GLY A 249 11.96 -1.42 -15.00
CA GLY A 249 11.19 -1.39 -16.24
C GLY A 249 9.86 -2.12 -16.12
N ASP A 250 9.95 -3.43 -16.04
CA ASP A 250 8.84 -4.35 -15.84
C ASP A 250 8.88 -4.75 -14.35
N PRO A 251 7.81 -4.51 -13.56
CA PRO A 251 7.80 -4.76 -12.11
C PRO A 251 8.08 -6.21 -11.75
N LEU A 252 7.97 -7.05 -12.76
CA LEU A 252 7.57 -8.42 -12.69
C LEU A 252 8.70 -9.22 -13.32
N SER A 253 9.03 -9.02 -14.59
CA SER A 253 10.12 -9.75 -15.22
C SER A 253 11.38 -8.88 -15.37
N PRO A 254 12.58 -9.47 -15.51
CA PRO A 254 13.75 -8.71 -15.90
C PRO A 254 13.50 -8.02 -17.25
N SER A 255 13.24 -6.72 -17.20
CA SER A 255 12.97 -5.90 -18.38
C SER A 255 14.20 -5.77 -19.27
N LYS A 256 13.97 -5.55 -20.56
CA LYS A 256 15.00 -5.08 -21.50
C LYS A 256 15.29 -3.57 -21.39
N TYR A 257 14.52 -2.84 -20.58
CA TYR A 257 14.61 -1.39 -20.41
C TYR A 257 14.80 -0.96 -18.93
N PRO A 258 15.75 -1.52 -18.17
CA PRO A 258 16.07 -0.98 -16.85
C PRO A 258 16.75 0.39 -17.00
N TRP A 259 16.49 1.31 -16.08
CA TRP A 259 17.01 2.68 -16.13
C TRP A 259 17.26 3.24 -14.74
N ARG A 260 18.18 4.22 -14.64
CA ARG A 260 18.56 4.88 -13.38
C ARG A 260 18.05 6.31 -13.34
N LEU A 261 17.72 6.80 -12.15
CA LEU A 261 17.30 8.19 -11.96
C LEU A 261 18.38 9.22 -12.34
N ASP A 262 19.65 8.87 -12.14
CA ASP A 262 20.81 9.72 -12.38
C ASP A 262 21.41 9.61 -13.78
N ASP A 263 20.71 8.94 -14.72
CA ASP A 263 21.10 8.90 -16.12
C ASP A 263 20.85 10.27 -16.78
N GLU A 264 21.91 11.07 -16.88
CA GLU A 264 21.86 12.43 -17.45
C GLU A 264 21.35 12.46 -18.89
N LYS A 265 21.61 11.42 -19.68
CA LYS A 265 21.21 11.44 -21.11
C LYS A 265 19.76 11.04 -21.27
N LEU A 266 19.30 10.07 -20.48
CA LEU A 266 17.95 9.55 -20.56
C LEU A 266 16.95 10.42 -19.81
N MET A 267 17.26 10.78 -18.56
CA MET A 267 16.29 11.34 -17.62
C MET A 267 16.33 12.87 -17.50
N TYR A 268 17.47 13.55 -17.72
CA TYR A 268 17.53 15.01 -17.52
C TYR A 268 16.65 15.77 -18.51
N PRO A 269 16.56 15.39 -19.81
CA PRO A 269 15.59 15.99 -20.71
C PRO A 269 14.14 15.83 -20.23
N PHE A 270 13.83 14.74 -19.53
CA PHE A 270 12.51 14.55 -18.91
C PHE A 270 12.33 15.48 -17.71
N TYR A 271 13.30 15.57 -16.79
CA TYR A 271 13.21 16.44 -15.62
C TYR A 271 13.06 17.92 -16.02
N GLU A 272 13.77 18.39 -17.05
CA GLU A 272 13.59 19.74 -17.60
C GLU A 272 12.14 19.99 -18.03
N LYS A 273 11.51 19.03 -18.71
CA LYS A 273 10.12 19.14 -19.15
C LYS A 273 9.14 19.09 -17.97
N ALA A 274 9.36 18.17 -17.04
CA ALA A 274 8.54 18.00 -15.83
C ALA A 274 8.53 19.30 -15.00
N VAL A 275 9.70 19.86 -14.71
CA VAL A 275 9.86 21.14 -13.99
C VAL A 275 9.21 22.29 -14.74
N LYS A 276 9.43 22.39 -16.06
CA LYS A 276 8.84 23.45 -16.88
C LYS A 276 7.31 23.36 -16.95
N ALA A 277 6.77 22.15 -16.92
CA ALA A 277 5.32 21.90 -16.88
C ALA A 277 4.70 22.14 -15.49
N GLY A 278 5.52 22.25 -14.43
CA GLY A 278 5.05 22.34 -13.05
C GLY A 278 4.59 20.99 -12.48
N ILE A 279 4.89 19.87 -13.15
CA ILE A 279 4.55 18.52 -12.71
C ILE A 279 5.80 17.91 -12.10
N ASN A 280 6.12 18.38 -10.89
CA ASN A 280 7.46 18.22 -10.32
C ASN A 280 7.61 16.98 -9.44
N THR A 281 6.61 16.11 -9.36
CA THR A 281 6.66 14.92 -8.51
C THR A 281 6.77 13.66 -9.37
N ILE A 282 7.80 12.86 -9.11
CA ILE A 282 7.97 11.54 -9.70
C ILE A 282 7.98 10.48 -8.60
N CYS A 283 7.13 9.48 -8.77
CA CYS A 283 6.97 8.33 -7.88
C CYS A 283 7.60 7.10 -8.51
N ILE A 284 8.58 6.49 -7.83
CA ILE A 284 9.41 5.43 -8.39
C ILE A 284 9.26 4.16 -7.56
N HIS A 285 8.84 3.08 -8.20
CA HIS A 285 8.89 1.76 -7.59
C HIS A 285 10.33 1.28 -7.44
N LYS A 286 10.77 1.05 -6.19
CA LYS A 286 12.07 0.47 -5.82
C LYS A 286 11.88 -0.50 -4.64
N GLY A 287 12.81 -1.44 -4.48
CA GLY A 287 12.68 -2.54 -3.52
C GLY A 287 11.75 -3.65 -4.03
N LEU A 288 11.12 -4.37 -3.09
CA LEU A 288 10.17 -5.47 -3.37
C LEU A 288 10.69 -6.51 -4.40
N LEU A 289 11.90 -7.03 -4.18
CA LEU A 289 12.48 -8.07 -5.05
C LEU A 289 12.45 -9.45 -4.40
N PRO A 290 12.21 -10.54 -5.16
CA PRO A 290 12.11 -11.90 -4.62
C PRO A 290 13.37 -12.34 -3.87
N PRO A 291 13.30 -13.30 -2.93
CA PRO A 291 14.45 -13.70 -2.12
C PRO A 291 15.67 -14.15 -2.94
N ASP A 292 15.44 -14.66 -4.15
CA ASP A 292 16.47 -15.10 -5.09
C ASP A 292 16.85 -14.04 -6.15
N TYR A 293 16.53 -12.76 -5.93
CA TYR A 293 16.69 -11.65 -6.89
C TYR A 293 18.06 -11.56 -7.56
N GLU A 294 19.13 -11.95 -6.86
CA GLU A 294 20.49 -11.94 -7.43
C GLU A 294 20.64 -12.92 -8.60
N THR A 295 19.78 -13.93 -8.64
CA THR A 295 19.67 -14.92 -9.71
C THR A 295 18.50 -14.60 -10.64
N SER A 296 17.29 -14.42 -10.11
CA SER A 296 16.06 -14.21 -10.92
C SER A 296 16.02 -12.85 -11.63
N PHE A 297 16.61 -11.81 -11.04
CA PHE A 297 16.75 -10.46 -11.60
C PHE A 297 18.22 -10.10 -11.87
N LYS A 298 19.05 -11.09 -12.22
CA LYS A 298 20.48 -10.88 -12.47
C LYS A 298 20.72 -9.78 -13.51
N GLY A 299 21.45 -8.73 -13.11
CA GLY A 299 21.77 -7.58 -13.96
C GLY A 299 20.71 -6.48 -14.00
N VAL A 300 19.57 -6.69 -13.33
CA VAL A 300 18.45 -5.74 -13.23
C VAL A 300 18.15 -5.34 -11.78
N TRP A 301 18.40 -6.21 -10.81
CA TRP A 301 18.05 -5.96 -9.40
C TRP A 301 18.67 -4.67 -8.82
N GLN A 302 19.84 -4.25 -9.30
CA GLN A 302 20.52 -3.04 -8.81
C GLN A 302 19.68 -1.77 -9.05
N TYR A 303 18.86 -1.76 -10.12
CA TYR A 303 18.00 -0.63 -10.46
C TYR A 303 16.86 -0.44 -9.45
N ALA A 304 16.51 -1.48 -8.68
CA ALA A 304 15.56 -1.38 -7.56
C ALA A 304 16.19 -0.88 -6.24
N THR A 305 17.51 -0.62 -6.20
CA THR A 305 18.16 0.03 -5.05
C THR A 305 18.13 1.55 -5.17
N VAL A 306 18.64 2.29 -4.17
CA VAL A 306 18.56 3.76 -4.09
C VAL A 306 19.87 4.49 -4.39
N ASP A 307 20.87 3.79 -4.93
CA ASP A 307 22.20 4.38 -5.18
C ASP A 307 22.19 5.45 -6.29
N ASP A 308 21.14 5.48 -7.12
CA ASP A 308 20.89 6.48 -8.17
C ASP A 308 20.10 7.71 -7.72
N VAL A 309 19.42 7.64 -6.56
CA VAL A 309 18.56 8.72 -6.07
C VAL A 309 19.36 9.98 -5.65
N PRO A 310 20.49 9.88 -4.93
CA PRO A 310 21.16 11.07 -4.39
C PRO A 310 21.57 12.09 -5.44
N LYS A 311 22.17 11.64 -6.54
CA LYS A 311 22.65 12.53 -7.59
C LYS A 311 21.48 13.20 -8.32
N ALA A 312 20.44 12.44 -8.65
CA ALA A 312 19.23 13.01 -9.25
C ALA A 312 18.58 14.06 -8.34
N ALA A 313 18.49 13.79 -7.04
CA ALA A 313 17.95 14.71 -6.05
C ALA A 313 18.77 16.01 -5.90
N GLN A 314 20.11 15.91 -5.97
CA GLN A 314 21.01 17.07 -5.91
C GLN A 314 20.96 17.93 -7.19
N ASP A 315 20.90 17.28 -8.35
CA ASP A 315 20.93 17.96 -9.64
C ASP A 315 19.56 18.58 -9.99
N TRP A 316 18.47 18.06 -9.41
CA TRP A 316 17.08 18.51 -9.64
C TRP A 316 16.35 18.84 -8.33
N PRO A 317 16.79 19.88 -7.58
CA PRO A 317 16.17 20.25 -6.30
C PRO A 317 14.70 20.68 -6.42
N GLU A 318 14.23 21.06 -7.61
CA GLU A 318 12.84 21.41 -7.90
C GLU A 318 11.93 20.20 -8.08
N MET A 319 12.48 18.99 -8.28
CA MET A 319 11.73 17.74 -8.39
C MET A 319 11.59 17.07 -7.03
N ASN A 320 10.43 16.48 -6.73
CA ASN A 320 10.22 15.57 -5.62
C ASN A 320 10.37 14.12 -6.09
N PHE A 321 11.24 13.35 -5.43
CA PHE A 321 11.47 11.93 -5.67
C PHE A 321 10.80 11.10 -4.57
N VAL A 322 9.64 10.51 -4.87
CA VAL A 322 8.91 9.65 -3.93
C VAL A 322 9.25 8.20 -4.21
N ILE A 323 9.97 7.56 -3.30
CA ILE A 323 10.42 6.18 -3.44
C ILE A 323 9.33 5.27 -2.89
N TYR A 324 8.56 4.69 -3.80
CA TYR A 324 7.49 3.74 -3.48
C TYR A 324 8.07 2.48 -2.85
N HIS A 325 7.40 2.02 -1.80
CA HIS A 325 7.85 0.93 -0.93
C HIS A 325 9.13 1.24 -0.14
N SER A 326 9.60 2.49 -0.16
CA SER A 326 10.80 2.96 0.55
C SER A 326 12.03 2.08 0.31
N ALA A 327 12.12 1.49 -0.88
CA ALA A 327 13.15 0.55 -1.29
C ALA A 327 13.38 -0.61 -0.30
N LEU A 328 12.36 -1.02 0.48
CA LEU A 328 12.52 -2.15 1.38
C LEU A 328 12.88 -3.39 0.55
N ARG A 329 14.10 -3.93 0.77
CA ARG A 329 14.61 -5.11 0.05
C ARG A 329 13.66 -6.29 0.16
N PRO A 330 13.41 -6.83 1.38
CA PRO A 330 12.74 -8.11 1.51
C PRO A 330 11.34 -8.02 0.95
N PHE A 331 11.19 -8.64 -0.20
CA PHE A 331 9.97 -9.28 -0.61
C PHE A 331 10.03 -10.69 -0.04
N LEU A 332 8.95 -11.17 0.57
CA LEU A 332 8.78 -12.62 0.80
C LEU A 332 9.77 -13.31 1.74
N GLU A 333 10.63 -12.60 2.44
CA GLU A 333 11.30 -13.17 3.60
C GLU A 333 10.31 -13.07 4.78
N LEU A 334 10.15 -14.15 5.56
CA LEU A 334 9.55 -14.00 6.88
C LEU A 334 10.35 -12.90 7.55
N PRO A 335 9.72 -11.82 8.06
CA PRO A 335 10.50 -10.69 8.54
C PRO A 335 11.32 -11.05 9.78
N ASP A 336 11.26 -12.28 10.28
CA ASP A 336 12.26 -12.88 11.16
C ASP A 336 13.69 -12.76 10.60
N GLN A 337 13.91 -12.99 9.30
CA GLN A 337 15.23 -12.82 8.68
C GLN A 337 15.63 -11.36 8.62
N ALA A 338 14.75 -10.50 8.11
CA ALA A 338 14.98 -9.05 8.07
C ALA A 338 15.15 -8.46 9.48
N TRP A 339 14.46 -9.00 10.48
CA TRP A 339 14.59 -8.66 11.88
C TRP A 339 15.92 -9.11 12.46
N ASN A 340 16.34 -10.35 12.19
CA ASN A 340 17.65 -10.84 12.60
C ASN A 340 18.77 -9.99 11.98
N GLU A 341 18.69 -9.69 10.68
CA GLU A 341 19.62 -8.78 10.00
C GLU A 341 19.63 -7.39 10.65
N PHE A 342 18.46 -6.86 10.99
CA PHE A 342 18.33 -5.58 11.70
C PHE A 342 18.97 -5.63 13.09
N GLU A 343 18.77 -6.70 13.86
CA GLU A 343 19.37 -6.85 15.18
C GLU A 343 20.89 -7.04 15.13
N GLU A 344 21.38 -7.92 14.25
CA GLU A 344 22.80 -8.23 14.08
C GLU A 344 23.60 -7.04 13.55
N SER A 345 23.01 -6.25 12.66
CA SER A 345 23.63 -5.04 12.12
C SER A 345 23.58 -3.84 13.07
N GLY A 346 22.89 -3.95 14.21
CA GLY A 346 22.74 -2.85 15.16
C GLY A 346 21.73 -1.77 14.71
N GLY A 347 20.76 -2.13 13.86
CA GLY A 347 19.66 -1.26 13.49
C GLY A 347 19.63 -0.85 12.01
N TYR A 348 20.28 -1.59 11.12
CA TYR A 348 20.31 -1.29 9.69
C TYR A 348 19.32 -2.18 8.91
N ILE A 349 18.52 -1.56 8.05
CA ILE A 349 17.60 -2.21 7.14
C ILE A 349 18.13 -2.00 5.72
N LYS A 350 18.55 -3.08 5.06
CA LYS A 350 19.16 -3.02 3.72
C LYS A 350 18.28 -2.22 2.74
N TRP A 351 18.90 -1.23 2.08
CA TRP A 351 18.29 -0.27 1.14
C TRP A 351 17.34 0.77 1.76
N ALA A 352 16.46 0.39 2.69
CA ALA A 352 15.58 1.34 3.36
C ALA A 352 16.34 2.30 4.29
N SER A 353 17.36 1.81 5.02
CA SER A 353 18.26 2.68 5.78
C SER A 353 19.16 3.53 4.87
N ASP A 354 19.52 3.03 3.68
CA ASP A 354 20.27 3.81 2.69
C ASP A 354 19.43 4.98 2.20
N LEU A 355 18.15 4.74 1.89
CA LEU A 355 17.17 5.77 1.52
C LEU A 355 17.02 6.80 2.64
N ALA A 356 16.81 6.33 3.87
CA ALA A 356 16.64 7.20 5.04
C ALA A 356 17.87 8.08 5.30
N ALA A 357 19.07 7.62 4.95
CA ALA A 357 20.30 8.39 5.14
C ALA A 357 20.55 9.44 4.04
N ILE A 358 19.80 9.44 2.94
CA ILE A 358 20.05 10.32 1.78
C ILE A 358 20.02 11.81 2.17
N PRO A 359 19.00 12.33 2.88
CA PRO A 359 18.92 13.76 3.19
C PRO A 359 20.14 14.27 3.96
N GLU A 360 20.53 13.58 5.04
CA GLU A 360 21.68 13.96 5.85
C GLU A 360 23.00 13.81 5.09
N LYS A 361 23.18 12.71 4.35
CA LYS A 361 24.45 12.39 3.68
C LYS A 361 24.74 13.29 2.47
N TYR A 362 23.69 13.73 1.77
CA TYR A 362 23.83 14.46 0.50
C TYR A 362 23.27 15.88 0.55
N GLY A 363 22.67 16.30 1.66
CA GLY A 363 22.18 17.67 1.87
C GLY A 363 20.95 18.01 1.01
N VAL A 364 20.06 17.03 0.80
CA VAL A 364 18.84 17.17 -0.02
C VAL A 364 17.58 17.12 0.83
N SER A 365 16.48 17.66 0.33
CA SER A 365 15.18 17.71 1.05
C SER A 365 13.99 17.30 0.17
N ASN A 366 14.27 16.77 -1.01
CA ASN A 366 13.28 16.44 -2.04
C ASN A 366 13.18 14.93 -2.29
N VAL A 367 13.51 14.12 -1.27
CA VAL A 367 13.44 12.65 -1.31
C VAL A 367 12.46 12.18 -0.24
N TYR A 368 11.49 11.37 -0.64
CA TYR A 368 10.40 10.88 0.19
C TYR A 368 10.35 9.35 0.18
N GLY A 369 9.85 8.75 1.26
CA GLY A 369 9.59 7.31 1.35
C GLY A 369 8.08 7.03 1.46
N GLU A 370 7.54 6.25 0.55
CA GLU A 370 6.16 5.74 0.63
C GLU A 370 6.19 4.31 1.20
N ILE A 371 5.16 3.93 1.96
CA ILE A 371 5.22 2.75 2.84
C ILE A 371 4.26 1.61 2.49
N GLY A 372 3.48 1.65 1.41
CA GLY A 372 2.26 0.86 1.19
C GLY A 372 2.39 -0.64 1.42
N SER A 373 2.71 -1.41 0.39
CA SER A 373 2.89 -2.86 0.49
C SER A 373 3.89 -3.28 1.59
N THR A 374 4.90 -2.46 1.88
CA THR A 374 5.95 -2.78 2.88
C THR A 374 5.45 -2.66 4.31
N PHE A 375 4.60 -1.67 4.58
CA PHE A 375 3.85 -1.53 5.81
C PHE A 375 2.84 -2.66 5.96
N ALA A 376 2.02 -2.93 4.92
CA ALA A 376 1.03 -3.99 4.96
C ALA A 376 1.68 -5.35 5.32
N ASN A 377 2.77 -5.70 4.65
CA ASN A 377 3.48 -6.96 4.86
C ASN A 377 4.14 -7.02 6.24
N SER A 378 4.88 -5.98 6.64
CA SER A 378 5.60 -5.97 7.92
C SER A 378 4.67 -5.90 9.13
N ALA A 379 3.57 -5.15 9.05
CA ALA A 379 2.61 -5.02 10.14
C ALA A 379 1.96 -6.37 10.48
N VAL A 380 1.63 -7.17 9.47
CA VAL A 380 1.05 -8.51 9.64
C VAL A 380 2.10 -9.53 10.07
N ALA A 381 3.26 -9.53 9.42
CA ALA A 381 4.20 -10.63 9.56
C ALA A 381 5.18 -10.47 10.73
N HIS A 382 5.54 -9.23 11.11
CA HIS A 382 6.44 -8.96 12.24
C HIS A 382 6.30 -7.51 12.75
N PRO A 383 5.35 -7.22 13.66
CA PRO A 383 5.05 -5.86 14.11
C PRO A 383 6.24 -5.05 14.63
N ARG A 384 7.18 -5.68 15.36
CA ARG A 384 8.39 -4.99 15.84
C ARG A 384 9.31 -4.55 14.70
N PHE A 385 9.35 -5.32 13.60
CA PHE A 385 10.11 -4.92 12.42
C PHE A 385 9.40 -3.79 11.68
N CYS A 386 8.07 -3.84 11.60
CA CYS A 386 7.26 -2.72 11.10
C CYS A 386 7.58 -1.42 11.87
N ALA A 387 7.60 -1.46 13.20
CA ALA A 387 7.99 -0.33 14.03
C ALA A 387 9.43 0.13 13.77
N ALA A 388 10.38 -0.80 13.62
CA ALA A 388 11.77 -0.47 13.27
C ALA A 388 11.86 0.23 11.92
N PHE A 389 11.14 -0.27 10.92
CA PHE A 389 11.11 0.26 9.56
C PHE A 389 10.55 1.68 9.52
N ILE A 390 9.34 1.90 10.06
CA ILE A 390 8.74 3.24 10.11
C ILE A 390 9.59 4.19 10.95
N GLY A 391 10.09 3.74 12.11
CA GLY A 391 11.00 4.54 12.95
C GLY A 391 12.29 4.93 12.23
N THR A 392 12.85 4.04 11.40
CA THR A 392 14.07 4.30 10.61
C THR A 392 13.82 5.37 9.56
N LEU A 393 12.70 5.28 8.83
CA LEU A 393 12.33 6.28 7.84
C LEU A 393 12.08 7.64 8.50
N VAL A 394 11.31 7.69 9.59
CA VAL A 394 11.03 8.94 10.31
C VAL A 394 12.31 9.55 10.89
N LYS A 395 13.26 8.73 11.37
CA LYS A 395 14.54 9.20 11.89
C LYS A 395 15.42 9.85 10.82
N GLY A 396 15.50 9.23 9.63
CA GLY A 396 16.42 9.67 8.58
C GLY A 396 15.80 10.68 7.60
N LEU A 397 14.59 10.42 7.13
CA LEU A 397 13.87 11.32 6.22
C LEU A 397 13.20 12.48 6.96
N GLY A 398 12.79 12.25 8.20
CA GLY A 398 11.88 13.14 8.93
C GLY A 398 10.43 12.67 8.81
N ALA A 399 9.62 12.95 9.83
CA ALA A 399 8.19 12.66 9.82
C ALA A 399 7.45 13.36 8.67
N ASP A 400 8.03 14.45 8.16
CA ASP A 400 7.53 15.24 7.05
C ASP A 400 7.89 14.68 5.66
N HIS A 401 8.69 13.61 5.56
CA HIS A 401 9.11 13.03 4.28
C HIS A 401 8.76 11.54 4.12
N VAL A 402 7.88 11.03 4.98
CA VAL A 402 7.28 9.69 4.87
C VAL A 402 5.83 9.86 4.46
N VAL A 403 5.38 9.20 3.39
CA VAL A 403 4.02 9.34 2.85
C VAL A 403 3.24 8.03 2.93
N TRP A 404 1.92 8.15 3.11
CA TRP A 404 1.00 7.02 3.17
C TRP A 404 0.61 6.53 1.78
N GLY A 405 0.61 5.22 1.62
CA GLY A 405 -0.06 4.53 0.53
C GLY A 405 -0.50 3.15 1.00
N THR A 406 -1.33 2.47 0.23
CA THR A 406 -1.91 1.19 0.68
C THR A 406 -1.81 0.06 -0.33
N ASP A 407 -1.61 0.39 -1.61
CA ASP A 407 -1.75 -0.55 -2.72
C ASP A 407 -3.15 -1.21 -2.77
N THR A 408 -4.18 -0.54 -2.25
CA THR A 408 -5.58 -0.92 -2.47
C THR A 408 -5.85 -1.01 -3.97
N VAL A 409 -6.55 -2.01 -4.51
CA VAL A 409 -7.46 -2.96 -3.82
C VAL A 409 -6.87 -4.33 -3.49
N TRP A 410 -5.56 -4.55 -3.69
CA TRP A 410 -4.93 -5.86 -3.49
C TRP A 410 -5.12 -6.39 -2.06
N TYR A 411 -4.98 -5.49 -1.08
CA TYR A 411 -5.16 -5.81 0.35
C TYR A 411 -6.62 -5.66 0.84
N GLY A 412 -7.58 -5.57 -0.09
CA GLY A 412 -8.98 -5.25 0.22
C GLY A 412 -9.15 -3.79 0.64
N SER A 413 -10.13 -3.51 1.49
CA SER A 413 -10.24 -2.18 2.10
C SER A 413 -8.98 -1.87 2.93
N PRO A 414 -8.40 -0.67 2.78
CA PRO A 414 -7.21 -0.26 3.54
C PRO A 414 -7.51 0.03 5.02
N GLN A 415 -8.76 -0.11 5.49
CA GLN A 415 -9.13 0.24 6.87
C GLN A 415 -8.29 -0.48 7.92
N TRP A 416 -7.90 -1.73 7.68
CA TRP A 416 -7.04 -2.47 8.62
C TRP A 416 -5.61 -1.90 8.64
N GLN A 417 -5.08 -1.44 7.51
CA GLN A 417 -3.78 -0.77 7.43
C GLN A 417 -3.84 0.57 8.17
N ILE A 418 -4.90 1.35 7.94
CA ILE A 418 -5.14 2.62 8.64
C ILE A 418 -5.17 2.39 10.16
N GLU A 419 -5.93 1.41 10.63
CA GLU A 419 -5.99 1.07 12.07
C GLU A 419 -4.64 0.58 12.60
N ALA A 420 -3.89 -0.21 11.82
CA ALA A 420 -2.56 -0.66 12.21
C ALA A 420 -1.61 0.53 12.39
N MET A 421 -1.61 1.51 11.48
CA MET A 421 -0.75 2.70 11.58
C MET A 421 -1.19 3.60 12.74
N ARG A 422 -2.51 3.79 12.94
CA ARG A 422 -3.04 4.51 14.11
C ARG A 422 -2.56 3.90 15.42
N ARG A 423 -2.41 2.58 15.48
CA ARG A 423 -1.99 1.85 16.69
C ARG A 423 -0.48 1.65 16.80
N LEU A 424 0.27 1.68 15.70
CA LEU A 424 1.70 1.41 15.70
C LEU A 424 2.45 2.40 16.60
N GLU A 425 3.31 1.88 17.47
CA GLU A 425 4.26 2.63 18.27
C GLU A 425 5.63 1.96 18.20
N VAL A 426 6.70 2.74 18.29
CA VAL A 426 8.06 2.21 18.48
C VAL A 426 8.24 1.91 19.96
N PRO A 427 8.41 0.63 20.37
CA PRO A 427 8.58 0.28 21.78
C PRO A 427 9.80 0.98 22.42
N GLU A 428 9.69 1.34 23.71
CA GLU A 428 10.76 2.08 24.42
C GLU A 428 12.13 1.41 24.36
N ASP A 429 12.18 0.07 24.36
CA ASP A 429 13.42 -0.68 24.26
C ASP A 429 14.11 -0.46 22.91
N MET A 430 13.33 -0.36 21.83
CA MET A 430 13.83 -0.05 20.49
C MET A 430 14.22 1.42 20.35
N GLN A 431 13.48 2.33 20.97
CA GLN A 431 13.86 3.75 21.04
C GLN A 431 15.24 3.90 21.71
N LYS A 432 15.46 3.22 22.84
CA LYS A 432 16.74 3.26 23.58
C LYS A 432 17.87 2.55 22.85
N LYS A 433 17.63 1.35 22.30
CA LYS A 433 18.65 0.51 21.66
C LYS A 433 19.13 1.07 20.32
N TYR A 434 18.21 1.59 19.51
CA TYR A 434 18.49 2.00 18.12
C TYR A 434 18.35 3.51 17.88
N GLY A 435 17.96 4.28 18.91
CA GLY A 435 17.72 5.72 18.78
C GLY A 435 16.58 6.04 17.82
N LEU A 436 15.54 5.21 17.79
CA LEU A 436 14.35 5.42 16.96
C LEU A 436 13.37 6.37 17.66
N PRO A 437 12.69 7.25 16.92
CA PRO A 437 11.71 8.17 17.50
C PRO A 437 10.42 7.45 17.88
N ALA A 438 9.71 7.98 18.88
CA ALA A 438 8.32 7.61 19.13
C ALA A 438 7.42 8.10 17.98
N LEU A 439 6.41 7.30 17.62
CA LEU A 439 5.41 7.66 16.63
C LEU A 439 4.20 8.36 17.26
N GLY A 440 3.95 8.14 18.56
CA GLY A 440 2.87 8.77 19.32
C GLY A 440 1.51 8.11 19.11
N GLY A 441 0.48 8.69 19.74
CA GLY A 441 -0.91 8.22 19.63
C GLY A 441 -1.52 8.37 18.24
N GLU A 442 -2.75 7.90 18.04
CA GLU A 442 -3.45 7.81 16.76
C GLU A 442 -3.53 9.10 15.93
N ASN A 443 -3.48 10.26 16.60
CA ASN A 443 -3.47 11.60 16.00
C ASN A 443 -2.19 12.39 16.29
N SER A 444 -1.07 11.73 16.54
CA SER A 444 0.21 12.44 16.65
C SER A 444 0.52 13.23 15.37
N LEU A 445 1.32 14.29 15.50
CA LEU A 445 1.78 15.05 14.32
C LEU A 445 2.51 14.14 13.32
N THR A 446 3.29 13.18 13.80
CA THR A 446 3.97 12.19 12.95
C THR A 446 2.97 11.38 12.12
N LYS A 447 1.91 10.84 12.73
CA LYS A 447 0.92 10.03 12.00
C LYS A 447 0.07 10.88 11.06
N GLN A 448 -0.32 12.09 11.47
CA GLN A 448 -1.02 13.02 10.57
C GLN A 448 -0.16 13.43 9.38
N ALA A 449 1.15 13.66 9.60
CA ALA A 449 2.09 13.95 8.52
C ALA A 449 2.14 12.81 7.50
N ILE A 450 2.35 11.57 7.98
CA ILE A 450 2.37 10.37 7.15
C ILE A 450 1.05 10.16 6.42
N PHE A 451 -0.08 10.21 7.14
CA PHE A 451 -1.41 9.91 6.58
C PHE A 451 -1.83 10.81 5.44
N GLY A 452 -1.38 12.06 5.39
CA GLY A 452 -1.77 12.90 4.25
C GLY A 452 -1.21 14.30 4.21
N LEU A 453 -0.72 14.88 5.30
CA LEU A 453 -0.20 16.26 5.24
C LEU A 453 1.06 16.37 4.37
N ASN A 454 1.87 15.31 4.30
CA ASN A 454 3.04 15.28 3.44
C ASN A 454 2.64 15.21 1.96
N SER A 455 1.76 14.29 1.58
CA SER A 455 1.23 14.21 0.22
C SER A 455 0.51 15.49 -0.18
N ALA A 456 -0.32 16.06 0.71
CA ALA A 456 -0.97 17.35 0.45
C ALA A 456 0.03 18.46 0.11
N ARG A 457 1.14 18.55 0.86
CA ARG A 457 2.20 19.51 0.58
C ARG A 457 2.87 19.26 -0.77
N ILE A 458 3.16 18.01 -1.12
CA ILE A 458 3.82 17.63 -2.39
C ILE A 458 2.95 17.97 -3.60
N TYR A 459 1.64 17.78 -3.50
CA TYR A 459 0.69 18.03 -4.57
C TYR A 459 0.09 19.45 -4.57
N GLY A 460 0.59 20.34 -3.71
CA GLY A 460 0.13 21.73 -3.66
C GLY A 460 -1.32 21.88 -3.21
N LEU A 461 -1.85 20.87 -2.50
CA LEU A 461 -3.17 20.86 -1.92
C LEU A 461 -3.26 21.94 -0.83
N GLY A 462 -4.19 22.87 -0.97
CA GLY A 462 -4.33 23.96 -0.02
C GLY A 462 -4.71 23.41 1.36
N MET A 463 -4.14 23.94 2.44
CA MET A 463 -4.60 23.62 3.82
C MET A 463 -6.09 24.00 4.07
N ASN A 464 -6.73 24.70 3.11
CA ASN A 464 -8.17 24.94 3.07
C ASN A 464 -8.98 23.77 2.46
N GLU A 465 -8.35 22.75 1.88
CA GLU A 465 -9.00 21.47 1.53
C GLU A 465 -9.17 20.56 2.75
N ALA A 466 -8.44 20.86 3.84
CA ALA A 466 -8.64 20.25 5.15
C ALA A 466 -9.65 21.02 6.04
N ASN A 467 -10.14 22.22 5.63
CA ASN A 467 -11.10 23.03 6.41
C ASN A 467 -11.88 24.14 5.62
N ASN A 468 -12.37 23.84 4.41
CA ASN A 468 -13.20 24.69 3.53
C ASN A 468 -12.48 25.75 2.66
N LEU A 469 -12.59 25.57 1.33
CA LEU A 469 -12.74 26.70 0.40
C LEU A 469 -14.17 27.27 0.56
N PRO A 470 -14.39 28.59 0.36
CA PRO A 470 -15.71 29.20 0.50
C PRO A 470 -16.78 28.65 -0.48
N ASP A 471 -16.35 27.95 -1.54
CA ASP A 471 -17.23 27.51 -2.63
C ASP A 471 -17.24 25.98 -2.88
N MET A 472 -16.53 25.17 -2.08
CA MET A 472 -16.50 23.70 -2.22
C MET A 472 -16.89 23.01 -0.90
N PRO A 473 -17.77 21.99 -0.91
CA PRO A 473 -18.13 21.25 0.29
C PRO A 473 -16.90 20.53 0.88
N SER A 474 -16.83 20.44 2.21
CA SER A 474 -15.85 19.59 2.90
C SER A 474 -15.91 18.17 2.36
N PHE A 475 -14.79 17.44 2.40
CA PHE A 475 -14.77 15.99 2.16
C PHE A 475 -15.72 15.20 3.09
N SER A 476 -16.25 15.78 4.16
CA SER A 476 -17.30 15.15 4.97
C SER A 476 -18.72 15.34 4.39
N GLU A 477 -18.91 16.19 3.38
CA GLU A 477 -20.22 16.65 2.92
C GLU A 477 -20.49 16.40 1.43
N ASP A 478 -19.50 15.91 0.69
CA ASP A 478 -19.63 15.64 -0.74
C ASP A 478 -20.50 14.40 -1.03
N LYS A 479 -20.68 14.07 -2.32
CA LYS A 479 -21.55 12.95 -2.71
C LYS A 479 -20.99 11.59 -2.26
N ILE A 480 -19.67 11.40 -2.27
CA ILE A 480 -19.05 10.14 -1.86
C ILE A 480 -19.23 9.92 -0.36
N ALA A 481 -19.01 10.95 0.47
CA ALA A 481 -19.20 10.89 1.91
C ALA A 481 -20.66 10.57 2.28
N LYS A 482 -21.63 11.23 1.64
CA LYS A 482 -23.06 10.96 1.83
C LYS A 482 -23.43 9.51 1.45
N LEU A 483 -22.84 8.98 0.39
CA LEU A 483 -23.06 7.58 -0.01
C LEU A 483 -22.39 6.59 0.94
N ALA A 484 -21.19 6.91 1.45
CA ALA A 484 -20.52 6.10 2.46
C ALA A 484 -21.30 6.08 3.78
N GLU A 485 -21.84 7.22 4.21
CA GLU A 485 -22.72 7.33 5.38
C GLU A 485 -23.99 6.50 5.19
N ARG A 486 -24.70 6.69 4.07
CA ARG A 486 -25.89 5.90 3.75
C ARG A 486 -25.59 4.40 3.68
N PHE A 487 -24.44 4.01 3.11
CA PHE A 487 -24.00 2.61 3.09
C PHE A 487 -23.90 2.05 4.50
N LYS A 488 -23.33 2.80 5.46
CA LYS A 488 -23.26 2.40 6.87
C LYS A 488 -24.66 2.34 7.53
N GLU A 489 -25.52 3.32 7.29
CA GLU A 489 -26.90 3.36 7.80
C GLU A 489 -27.75 2.17 7.32
N GLU A 490 -27.54 1.73 6.07
CA GLU A 490 -28.21 0.56 5.48
C GLU A 490 -27.62 -0.78 5.96
N GLY A 491 -26.68 -0.76 6.92
CA GLY A 491 -26.05 -1.95 7.51
C GLY A 491 -24.82 -2.44 6.74
N GLY A 492 -24.21 -1.58 5.92
CA GLY A 492 -22.94 -1.83 5.28
C GLY A 492 -21.83 -2.01 6.31
N ASN A 493 -21.19 -3.17 6.30
CA ASN A 493 -20.13 -3.56 7.22
C ASN A 493 -18.79 -3.71 6.48
N PRO A 494 -17.65 -3.69 7.21
CA PRO A 494 -16.37 -4.13 6.68
C PRO A 494 -16.50 -5.48 5.99
N SER A 495 -15.90 -5.60 4.79
CA SER A 495 -15.88 -6.86 4.06
C SER A 495 -14.95 -7.87 4.73
N ASN A 496 -13.85 -7.39 5.34
CA ASN A 496 -12.70 -8.18 5.80
C ASN A 496 -12.09 -9.08 4.72
N LYS A 497 -12.50 -8.90 3.46
CA LYS A 497 -12.02 -9.66 2.31
C LYS A 497 -10.70 -9.12 1.83
N ARG A 498 -9.94 -9.99 1.18
CA ARG A 498 -8.68 -9.69 0.52
C ARG A 498 -8.77 -10.24 -0.89
N TYR A 499 -8.18 -9.54 -1.84
CA TYR A 499 -8.29 -9.86 -3.24
C TYR A 499 -6.85 -9.97 -3.74
N GLY A 500 -6.22 -11.10 -3.51
CA GLY A 500 -4.82 -11.27 -3.87
C GLY A 500 -4.48 -12.73 -3.79
N TYR A 501 -3.20 -13.06 -3.85
CA TYR A 501 -2.74 -14.42 -3.68
C TYR A 501 -2.25 -14.66 -2.28
N VAL A 502 -2.52 -15.85 -1.78
CA VAL A 502 -1.95 -16.37 -0.54
C VAL A 502 -1.34 -17.73 -0.83
N ARG A 503 -0.35 -18.13 -0.05
CA ARG A 503 0.31 -19.41 -0.27
C ARG A 503 -0.54 -20.57 0.26
N THR A 504 -0.71 -21.63 -0.52
CA THR A 504 -1.38 -22.84 -0.05
C THR A 504 -0.58 -23.50 1.08
N ALA A 505 -1.32 -24.03 2.05
CA ALA A 505 -0.79 -24.63 3.27
C ALA A 505 0.22 -25.75 3.01
#